data_AF-A0A1Q9EA78-F1
#
_entry.id   AF-A0A1Q9EA78-F1
#
_cell.length_a   1.000
_cell.length_b   1.000
_cell.length_c   1.000
_cell.angle_alpha   90.00
_cell.angle_beta   90.00
_cell.angle_gamma   90.00
#
_symmetry.space_group_name_H-M   'P 1'
#
loop_
_entity.id
_entity.type
_entity.pdbx_description
1 polymer ?
#
loop_
_entity_poly.entity_id
_entity_poly.type
_entity_poly.pdbx_seq_one_letter_code
_entity_poly.pdbx_strand_id
1 'polypeptide(L)'
;MWTDRTKQEQPFLRTKAAECKGLVPVFASLALQFNDGPKLTNCSPALRQQLLDLMDSSKLFPSDDEASQEMECMNTFFESYSNLAAKAESAKLWHKTIKFHMCRHLAASFQWSNPKFKWCFANEDYVGRISKLARSASFVTSLLVLSQKVAEKYRHLQHVRFCLEQNCRAYEVGTVYSSALFWCA
;
A
#
# COMPACT_ATOMS: atom_id res chain seq x y z
N MET A 1 -11.17 -22.18 10.56
CA MET A 1 -10.35 -21.80 9.40
C MET A 1 -9.36 -22.92 9.15
N TRP A 2 -9.69 -23.82 8.23
CA TRP A 2 -8.88 -25.00 7.91
C TRP A 2 -7.70 -24.52 7.06
N THR A 3 -6.52 -24.39 7.66
CA THR A 3 -5.29 -24.31 6.89
C THR A 3 -4.85 -25.73 6.63
N ASP A 4 -4.86 -26.12 5.36
CA ASP A 4 -4.30 -27.36 4.86
C ASP A 4 -2.85 -27.50 5.36
N ARG A 5 -2.63 -28.41 6.32
CA ARG A 5 -1.33 -28.62 6.98
C ARG A 5 -0.33 -29.36 6.09
N THR A 6 -0.76 -29.89 4.94
CA THR A 6 0.08 -30.73 4.08
C THR A 6 1.16 -29.98 3.30
N LYS A 7 1.20 -28.63 3.39
CA LYS A 7 2.19 -27.78 2.69
C LYS A 7 3.43 -27.41 3.52
N GLN A 8 3.63 -27.96 4.71
CA GLN A 8 4.69 -27.55 5.65
C GLN A 8 6.07 -28.19 5.40
N GLU A 9 6.31 -28.87 4.28
CA GLU A 9 7.63 -29.45 3.97
C GLU A 9 8.67 -28.39 3.53
N GLN A 10 8.23 -27.19 3.15
CA GLN A 10 9.12 -26.14 2.64
C GLN A 10 9.25 -24.97 3.62
N PRO A 11 10.40 -24.26 3.61
CA PRO A 11 10.59 -23.07 4.44
C PRO A 11 9.50 -22.04 4.19
N PHE A 12 8.73 -21.70 5.23
CA PHE A 12 7.61 -20.77 5.14
C PHE A 12 7.68 -19.71 6.23
N LEU A 13 7.70 -18.43 5.85
CA LEU A 13 7.65 -17.33 6.79
C LEU A 13 6.22 -17.09 7.26
N ARG A 14 5.94 -17.46 8.52
CA ARG A 14 4.65 -17.21 9.17
C ARG A 14 4.71 -15.90 9.96
N THR A 15 4.22 -14.82 9.36
CA THR A 15 4.14 -13.50 10.01
C THR A 15 2.92 -12.72 9.51
N LYS A 16 2.50 -11.70 10.27
CA LYS A 16 1.45 -10.79 9.81
C LYS A 16 1.99 -9.90 8.71
N ALA A 17 1.13 -9.50 7.78
CA ALA A 17 1.53 -8.60 6.68
C ALA A 17 2.14 -7.27 7.18
N ALA A 18 1.64 -6.74 8.29
CA ALA A 18 2.15 -5.52 8.93
C ALA A 18 3.59 -5.68 9.44
N GLU A 19 3.88 -6.80 10.12
CA GLU A 19 5.22 -7.15 10.62
C GLU A 19 6.19 -7.40 9.45
N CYS A 20 5.69 -8.03 8.38
CA CYS A 20 6.44 -8.27 7.15
C CYS A 20 7.04 -7.01 6.53
N LYS A 21 6.39 -5.83 6.66
CA LYS A 21 6.89 -4.57 6.10
C LYS A 21 8.25 -4.19 6.71
N GLY A 22 8.39 -4.32 8.03
CA GLY A 22 9.64 -4.01 8.74
C GLY A 22 10.79 -4.98 8.44
N LEU A 23 10.48 -6.17 7.90
CA LEU A 23 11.49 -7.17 7.52
C LEU A 23 12.05 -6.95 6.11
N VAL A 24 11.41 -6.12 5.26
CA VAL A 24 11.87 -5.87 3.89
C VAL A 24 13.30 -5.33 3.82
N PRO A 25 13.73 -4.34 4.65
CA PRO A 25 15.11 -3.86 4.64
C PRO A 25 16.12 -4.96 5.00
N VAL A 26 15.74 -5.85 5.93
CA VAL A 26 16.56 -6.99 6.36
C VAL A 26 16.72 -7.98 5.20
N PHE A 27 15.61 -8.33 4.53
CA PHE A 27 15.66 -9.20 3.35
C PHE A 27 16.41 -8.58 2.18
N ALA A 28 16.34 -7.27 1.99
CA ALA A 28 17.15 -6.56 1.00
C ALA A 28 18.65 -6.67 1.31
N SER A 29 19.03 -6.46 2.57
CA SER A 29 20.42 -6.57 3.02
C SER A 29 20.96 -8.00 2.87
N LEU A 30 20.17 -9.00 3.25
CA LEU A 30 20.52 -10.42 3.08
C LEU A 30 20.62 -10.79 1.60
N ALA A 31 19.67 -10.33 0.77
CA ALA A 31 19.72 -10.58 -0.67
C ALA A 31 20.96 -9.95 -1.33
N LEU A 32 21.47 -8.84 -0.82
CA LEU A 32 22.73 -8.25 -1.27
C LEU A 32 23.96 -9.04 -0.78
N GLN A 33 23.96 -9.50 0.47
CA GLN A 33 25.05 -10.30 1.03
C GLN A 33 25.22 -11.67 0.35
N PHE A 34 24.12 -12.36 0.08
CA PHE A 34 24.12 -13.72 -0.46
C PHE A 34 23.85 -13.76 -1.98
N ASN A 35 24.10 -12.66 -2.70
CA ASN A 35 23.96 -12.64 -4.15
C ASN A 35 25.19 -13.23 -4.84
N ASP A 36 25.15 -14.54 -5.12
CA ASP A 36 26.21 -15.25 -5.85
C ASP A 36 26.17 -15.03 -7.38
N GLY A 37 25.21 -14.23 -7.88
CA GLY A 37 24.96 -14.03 -9.31
C GLY A 37 25.50 -12.70 -9.88
N PRO A 38 25.85 -12.65 -11.18
CA PRO A 38 26.35 -11.44 -11.82
C PRO A 38 25.24 -10.38 -11.96
N LYS A 39 25.44 -9.23 -11.30
CA LYS A 39 24.64 -8.00 -11.33
C LYS A 39 23.26 -8.06 -10.66
N LEU A 40 22.86 -6.90 -10.13
CA LEU A 40 21.68 -6.55 -9.32
C LEU A 40 20.29 -6.92 -9.87
N THR A 41 20.19 -7.65 -10.99
CA THR A 41 18.91 -8.06 -11.60
C THR A 41 18.07 -9.02 -10.75
N ASN A 42 18.58 -9.47 -9.60
CA ASN A 42 17.92 -10.45 -8.72
C ASN A 42 17.47 -9.91 -7.34
N CYS A 43 17.72 -8.64 -7.00
CA CYS A 43 17.36 -8.13 -5.66
C CYS A 43 15.89 -7.70 -5.60
N SER A 44 14.97 -8.64 -5.84
CA SER A 44 13.53 -8.43 -5.63
C SER A 44 13.19 -7.80 -4.26
N PRO A 45 13.92 -8.04 -3.16
CA PRO A 45 13.65 -7.35 -1.90
C PRO A 45 14.16 -5.90 -1.86
N ALA A 46 15.22 -5.54 -2.60
CA ALA A 46 15.70 -4.17 -2.71
C ALA A 46 14.77 -3.29 -3.56
N LEU A 47 14.25 -3.83 -4.68
CA LEU A 47 13.20 -3.18 -5.46
C LEU A 47 11.92 -3.00 -4.63
N ARG A 48 11.61 -3.99 -3.78
CA ARG A 48 10.49 -3.88 -2.84
C ARG A 48 10.73 -2.83 -1.76
N GLN A 49 11.97 -2.64 -1.33
CA GLN A 49 12.33 -1.56 -0.40
C GLN A 49 12.08 -0.19 -1.04
N GLN A 50 12.52 0.01 -2.29
CA GLN A 50 12.30 1.26 -3.03
C GLN A 50 10.80 1.59 -3.17
N LEU A 51 9.95 0.60 -3.48
CA LEU A 51 8.49 0.77 -3.51
C LEU A 51 7.93 1.22 -2.15
N LEU A 52 8.41 0.62 -1.06
CA LEU A 52 7.97 1.00 0.28
C LEU A 52 8.41 2.42 0.66
N ASP A 53 9.65 2.78 0.33
CA ASP A 53 10.19 4.12 0.61
C ASP A 53 9.48 5.20 -0.21
N LEU A 54 9.15 4.91 -1.47
CA LEU A 54 8.37 5.79 -2.33
C LEU A 54 6.95 5.98 -1.77
N MET A 55 6.25 4.90 -1.44
CA MET A 55 4.95 4.98 -0.77
C MET A 55 5.01 5.69 0.58
N ASP A 56 6.09 5.55 1.35
CA ASP A 56 6.20 6.14 2.67
C ASP A 56 6.48 7.64 2.64
N SER A 57 7.26 8.10 1.66
CA SER A 57 7.62 9.50 1.43
C SER A 57 6.55 10.28 0.65
N SER A 58 5.81 9.60 -0.23
CA SER A 58 4.78 10.22 -1.07
C SER A 58 3.58 10.72 -0.26
N LYS A 59 3.00 11.83 -0.71
CA LYS A 59 1.75 12.38 -0.16
C LYS A 59 0.55 11.48 -0.52
N LEU A 60 -0.65 11.85 -0.08
CA LEU A 60 -1.86 11.12 -0.45
C LEU A 60 -2.10 11.07 -1.95
N PHE A 61 -1.82 12.18 -2.63
CA PHE A 61 -1.89 12.29 -4.08
C PHE A 61 -0.46 12.41 -4.61
N PRO A 62 0.12 11.32 -5.11
CA PRO A 62 1.46 11.37 -5.69
C PRO A 62 1.46 12.25 -6.94
N SER A 63 2.66 12.69 -7.32
CA SER A 63 2.96 13.27 -8.62
C SER A 63 2.95 12.20 -9.71
N ASP A 64 2.85 12.64 -10.97
CA ASP A 64 2.89 11.73 -12.13
C ASP A 64 4.25 11.01 -12.24
N ASP A 65 5.33 11.67 -11.80
CA ASP A 65 6.67 11.09 -11.75
C ASP A 65 6.74 9.97 -10.70
N GLU A 66 6.27 10.23 -9.47
CA GLU A 66 6.19 9.20 -8.42
C GLU A 66 5.30 8.03 -8.85
N ALA A 67 4.20 8.30 -9.56
CA ALA A 67 3.31 7.25 -10.06
C ALA A 67 3.95 6.39 -11.15
N SER A 68 4.69 7.02 -12.06
CA SER A 68 5.45 6.33 -13.10
C SER A 68 6.56 5.48 -12.49
N GLN A 69 7.27 6.01 -11.50
CA GLN A 69 8.32 5.31 -10.77
C GLN A 69 7.79 4.10 -10.01
N GLU A 70 6.66 4.22 -9.30
CA GLU A 70 6.02 3.10 -8.59
C GLU A 70 5.66 1.97 -9.56
N MET A 71 5.10 2.31 -10.73
CA MET A 71 4.75 1.32 -11.74
C MET A 71 5.97 0.64 -12.35
N GLU A 72 7.03 1.41 -12.66
CA GLU A 72 8.29 0.87 -13.17
C GLU A 72 8.92 -0.10 -12.17
N CYS A 73 9.11 0.33 -10.92
CA CYS A 73 9.64 -0.52 -9.85
C CYS A 73 8.84 -1.81 -9.67
N MET A 74 7.50 -1.73 -9.76
CA MET A 74 6.63 -2.90 -9.65
C MET A 74 6.78 -3.87 -10.84
N ASN A 75 6.89 -3.35 -12.06
CA ASN A 75 7.10 -4.17 -13.25
C ASN A 75 8.47 -4.86 -13.22
N THR A 76 9.54 -4.13 -12.86
CA THR A 76 10.88 -4.71 -12.69
C THR A 76 10.88 -5.78 -11.60
N PHE A 77 10.18 -5.54 -10.48
CA PHE A 77 10.02 -6.55 -9.43
C PHE A 77 9.36 -7.83 -9.95
N PHE A 78 8.29 -7.73 -10.74
CA PHE A 78 7.60 -8.91 -11.29
C PHE A 78 8.43 -9.67 -12.32
N GLU A 79 9.21 -8.96 -13.12
CA GLU A 79 10.14 -9.57 -14.07
C GLU A 79 11.23 -10.35 -13.32
N SER A 80 11.91 -9.71 -12.36
CA SER A 80 12.91 -10.36 -11.51
C SER A 80 12.34 -11.55 -10.74
N TYR A 81 11.14 -11.42 -10.15
CA TYR A 81 10.49 -12.51 -9.45
C TYR A 81 10.13 -13.68 -10.38
N SER A 82 9.64 -13.37 -11.59
CA SER A 82 9.31 -14.41 -12.58
C SER A 82 10.55 -15.16 -13.05
N ASN A 83 11.68 -14.46 -13.23
CA ASN A 83 12.96 -15.06 -13.57
C ASN A 83 13.49 -15.96 -12.44
N LEU A 84 13.37 -15.52 -11.18
CA LEU A 84 13.73 -16.34 -10.01
C LEU A 84 12.84 -17.59 -9.92
N ALA A 85 11.54 -17.44 -10.13
CA ALA A 85 10.60 -18.55 -10.10
C ALA A 85 10.88 -19.59 -11.19
N ALA A 86 11.25 -19.16 -12.40
CA ALA A 86 11.65 -20.06 -13.48
C ALA A 86 12.95 -20.81 -13.15
N LYS A 87 13.96 -20.14 -12.59
CA LYS A 87 15.25 -20.77 -12.23
C LYS A 87 15.12 -21.79 -11.10
N ALA A 88 14.18 -21.60 -10.19
CA ALA A 88 13.98 -22.43 -9.00
C ALA A 88 12.74 -23.33 -9.10
N GLU A 89 12.27 -23.62 -10.32
CA GLU A 89 11.07 -24.42 -10.58
C GLU A 89 11.13 -25.80 -9.91
N SER A 90 12.30 -26.46 -9.94
CA SER A 90 12.53 -27.76 -9.30
C SER A 90 12.41 -27.73 -7.78
N ALA A 91 12.78 -26.61 -7.15
CA ALA A 91 12.73 -26.43 -5.69
C ALA A 91 11.37 -25.94 -5.18
N LYS A 92 10.49 -25.46 -6.07
CA LYS A 92 9.16 -24.90 -5.76
C LYS A 92 9.18 -23.74 -4.74
N LEU A 93 10.29 -23.04 -4.58
CA LEU A 93 10.45 -22.01 -3.54
C LEU A 93 9.72 -20.68 -3.83
N TRP A 94 9.39 -20.40 -5.10
CA TRP A 94 8.93 -19.08 -5.56
C TRP A 94 7.54 -19.14 -6.18
N HIS A 95 6.52 -19.20 -5.34
CA HIS A 95 5.13 -19.32 -5.78
C HIS A 95 4.51 -17.98 -6.21
N LYS A 96 4.08 -17.91 -7.47
CA LYS A 96 3.17 -16.86 -7.94
C LYS A 96 1.74 -17.19 -7.52
N THR A 97 1.10 -16.26 -6.82
CA THR A 97 -0.30 -16.37 -6.39
C THR A 97 -1.11 -15.20 -6.95
N ILE A 98 -2.45 -15.27 -6.86
CA ILE A 98 -3.34 -14.15 -7.26
C ILE A 98 -2.97 -12.82 -6.56
N LYS A 99 -2.31 -12.87 -5.40
CA LYS A 99 -1.84 -11.68 -4.68
C LYS A 99 -0.83 -10.86 -5.47
N PHE A 100 -0.07 -11.47 -6.39
CA PHE A 100 0.83 -10.75 -7.29
C PHE A 100 0.05 -9.85 -8.25
N HIS A 101 -1.04 -10.37 -8.83
CA HIS A 101 -1.91 -9.56 -9.68
C HIS A 101 -2.54 -8.40 -8.91
N MET A 102 -3.01 -8.65 -7.68
CA MET A 102 -3.53 -7.59 -6.81
C MET A 102 -2.47 -6.53 -6.48
N CYS A 103 -1.21 -6.94 -6.31
CA CYS A 103 -0.09 -6.03 -6.10
C CYS A 103 0.19 -5.15 -7.34
N ARG A 104 0.00 -5.67 -8.55
CA ARG A 104 0.08 -4.85 -9.78
C ARG A 104 -1.00 -3.78 -9.85
N HIS A 105 -2.25 -4.17 -9.55
CA HIS A 105 -3.36 -3.21 -9.45
C HIS A 105 -3.12 -2.15 -8.40
N LEU A 106 -2.34 -2.49 -7.37
CA LEU A 106 -1.97 -1.55 -6.34
C LEU A 106 -1.08 -0.42 -6.87
N ALA A 107 -0.02 -0.77 -7.59
CA ALA A 107 0.86 0.19 -8.24
C ALA A 107 0.08 1.01 -9.28
N ALA A 108 -0.80 0.37 -10.05
CA ALA A 108 -1.71 1.09 -10.97
C ALA A 108 -2.62 2.07 -10.23
N SER A 109 -3.05 1.72 -9.02
CA SER A 109 -3.91 2.55 -8.18
C SER A 109 -3.19 3.69 -7.48
N PHE A 110 -1.87 3.65 -7.44
CA PHE A 110 -1.05 4.66 -6.76
C PHE A 110 -1.23 6.04 -7.40
N GLN A 111 -1.32 6.11 -8.73
CA GLN A 111 -1.53 7.36 -9.48
C GLN A 111 -2.73 8.20 -8.99
N TRP A 112 -3.78 7.56 -8.47
CA TRP A 112 -4.97 8.25 -7.97
C TRP A 112 -4.90 8.54 -6.47
N SER A 113 -4.27 7.65 -5.71
CA SER A 113 -4.14 7.81 -4.27
C SER A 113 -3.17 6.78 -3.68
N ASN A 114 -2.23 7.27 -2.87
CA ASN A 114 -1.25 6.47 -2.17
C ASN A 114 -1.95 5.44 -1.22
N PRO A 115 -1.75 4.13 -1.44
CA PRO A 115 -2.31 3.04 -0.65
C PRO A 115 -2.04 3.13 0.85
N LYS A 116 -0.92 3.72 1.28
CA LYS A 116 -0.57 3.90 2.70
C LYS A 116 -1.69 4.54 3.52
N PHE A 117 -2.47 5.43 2.92
CA PHE A 117 -3.51 6.20 3.62
C PHE A 117 -4.88 5.51 3.66
N LYS A 118 -5.08 4.47 2.84
CA LYS A 118 -6.32 3.68 2.71
C LYS A 118 -6.17 2.22 3.14
N TRP A 119 -4.93 1.75 3.30
CA TRP A 119 -4.64 0.39 3.71
C TRP A 119 -4.90 0.14 5.19
N CYS A 120 -5.63 -0.94 5.48
CA CYS A 120 -5.79 -1.47 6.83
C CYS A 120 -4.53 -2.21 7.33
N PHE A 121 -3.52 -2.43 6.47
CA PHE A 121 -2.31 -3.17 6.83
C PHE A 121 -1.35 -2.40 7.72
N ALA A 122 -1.22 -1.08 7.50
CA ALA A 122 -0.26 -0.27 8.26
C ALA A 122 -0.73 -0.06 9.70
N ASN A 123 -2.04 -0.04 9.94
CA ASN A 123 -2.61 0.13 11.27
C ASN A 123 -3.98 -0.57 11.38
N GLU A 124 -4.10 -1.54 12.28
CA GLU A 124 -5.41 -1.96 12.84
C GLU A 124 -6.20 -0.76 13.41
N ASP A 125 -5.54 0.38 13.64
CA ASP A 125 -6.18 1.66 13.99
C ASP A 125 -7.26 2.08 12.99
N TYR A 126 -7.19 1.71 11.70
CA TYR A 126 -8.30 2.05 10.80
C TYR A 126 -9.59 1.33 11.17
N VAL A 127 -9.50 0.05 11.54
CA VAL A 127 -10.64 -0.71 12.09
C VAL A 127 -11.10 -0.08 13.42
N GLY A 128 -10.15 0.36 14.26
CA GLY A 128 -10.43 1.11 15.49
C GLY A 128 -11.18 2.42 15.22
N ARG A 129 -10.78 3.20 14.22
CA ARG A 129 -11.41 4.45 13.80
C ARG A 129 -12.82 4.23 13.25
N ILE A 130 -13.00 3.21 12.40
CA ILE A 130 -14.33 2.83 11.91
C ILE A 130 -15.21 2.33 13.07
N SER A 131 -14.65 1.59 14.02
CA SER A 131 -15.38 1.15 15.22
C SER A 131 -15.81 2.33 16.09
N LYS A 132 -14.93 3.33 16.29
CA LYS A 132 -15.27 4.60 16.97
C LYS A 132 -16.35 5.37 16.22
N LEU A 133 -16.25 5.46 14.90
CA LEU A 133 -17.26 6.08 14.04
C LEU A 133 -18.62 5.38 14.15
N ALA A 134 -18.62 4.06 14.08
CA ALA A 134 -19.81 3.23 14.24
C ALA A 134 -20.44 3.43 15.62
N ARG A 135 -19.64 3.45 16.68
CA ARG A 135 -20.11 3.77 18.04
C ARG A 135 -20.72 5.18 18.14
N SER A 136 -20.17 6.16 17.42
CA SER A 136 -20.75 7.51 17.36
C SER A 136 -22.08 7.57 16.60
N ALA A 137 -22.35 6.60 15.73
CA ALA A 137 -23.57 6.50 14.93
C ALA A 137 -24.61 5.57 15.56
N SER A 138 -24.22 4.72 16.53
CA SER A 138 -25.08 3.69 17.12
C SER A 138 -26.06 4.23 18.16
N PHE A 139 -25.84 5.43 18.70
CA PHE A 139 -26.75 6.01 19.69
C PHE A 139 -28.13 6.26 19.04
N VAL A 140 -29.18 5.64 19.59
CA VAL A 140 -30.59 5.79 19.16
C VAL A 140 -30.80 5.47 17.66
N THR A 141 -29.97 4.61 17.09
CA THR A 141 -30.05 4.23 15.67
C THR A 141 -30.34 2.75 15.54
N SER A 142 -31.40 2.40 14.81
CA SER A 142 -31.73 1.00 14.50
C SER A 142 -30.58 0.33 13.75
N LEU A 143 -30.29 -0.93 14.08
CA LEU A 143 -29.24 -1.72 13.43
C LEU A 143 -29.43 -1.82 11.92
N LEU A 144 -30.68 -1.76 11.43
CA LEU A 144 -31.02 -1.83 10.01
C LEU A 144 -30.51 -0.61 9.22
N VAL A 145 -30.36 0.55 9.87
CA VAL A 145 -29.94 1.81 9.23
C VAL A 145 -28.57 2.28 9.70
N LEU A 146 -27.93 1.54 10.62
CA LEU A 146 -26.63 1.91 11.20
C LEU A 146 -25.54 2.01 10.13
N SER A 147 -25.51 1.07 9.18
CA SER A 147 -24.54 1.08 8.07
C SER A 147 -24.66 2.34 7.21
N GLN A 148 -25.87 2.82 6.95
CA GLN A 148 -26.12 4.04 6.19
C GLN A 148 -25.59 5.27 6.93
N LYS A 149 -25.90 5.42 8.23
CA LYS A 149 -25.38 6.53 9.04
C LYS A 149 -23.87 6.51 9.17
N VAL A 150 -23.27 5.32 9.30
CA VAL A 150 -21.82 5.16 9.31
C VAL A 150 -21.23 5.57 7.97
N ALA A 151 -21.82 5.15 6.85
CA ALA A 151 -21.37 5.52 5.51
C ALA A 151 -21.45 7.05 5.27
N GLU A 152 -22.52 7.71 5.71
CA GLU A 152 -22.66 9.17 5.63
C GLU A 152 -21.59 9.90 6.44
N LYS A 153 -21.42 9.55 7.71
CA LYS A 153 -20.37 10.16 8.54
C LYS A 153 -18.98 9.89 7.98
N TYR A 154 -18.75 8.67 7.49
CA TYR A 154 -17.49 8.30 6.84
C TYR A 154 -17.24 9.17 5.61
N ARG A 155 -18.24 9.38 4.76
CA ARG A 155 -18.15 10.26 3.59
C ARG A 155 -17.77 11.68 3.98
N HIS A 156 -18.41 12.25 5.01
CA HIS A 156 -18.06 13.60 5.48
C HIS A 156 -16.63 13.68 6.01
N LEU A 157 -16.19 12.70 6.80
CA LEU A 157 -14.82 12.64 7.32
C LEU A 157 -13.79 12.52 6.19
N GLN A 158 -14.04 11.67 5.20
CA GLN A 158 -13.16 11.55 4.04
C GLN A 158 -13.15 12.83 3.22
N HIS A 159 -14.30 13.48 3.02
CA HIS A 159 -14.37 14.75 2.31
C HIS A 159 -13.52 15.83 3.00
N VAL A 160 -13.68 16.02 4.30
CA VAL A 160 -12.87 16.98 5.07
C VAL A 160 -11.39 16.66 4.96
N ARG A 161 -11.02 15.38 5.10
CA ARG A 161 -9.63 14.93 4.95
C ARG A 161 -9.07 15.25 3.57
N PHE A 162 -9.80 14.92 2.51
CA PHE A 162 -9.37 15.18 1.13
C PHE A 162 -9.24 16.69 0.85
N CYS A 163 -10.18 17.51 1.32
CA CYS A 163 -10.12 18.96 1.15
C CYS A 163 -8.94 19.60 1.88
N LEU A 164 -8.64 19.17 3.11
CA LEU A 164 -7.48 19.66 3.86
C LEU A 164 -6.16 19.30 3.18
N GLU A 165 -6.05 18.07 2.67
CA GLU A 165 -4.83 17.63 1.98
C GLU A 165 -4.67 18.25 0.58
N GLN A 166 -5.76 18.59 -0.12
CA GLN A 166 -5.73 19.33 -1.40
C GLN A 166 -5.44 20.83 -1.22
N ASN A 167 -5.93 21.46 -0.17
CA ASN A 167 -5.61 22.87 0.12
C ASN A 167 -4.10 23.06 0.39
N CYS A 168 -3.39 22.05 0.89
CA CYS A 168 -1.92 22.08 0.95
C CYS A 168 -1.26 22.10 -0.44
N ARG A 169 -1.85 21.46 -1.47
CA ARG A 169 -1.35 21.54 -2.86
C ARG A 169 -1.51 22.96 -3.43
N ALA A 170 -2.64 23.62 -3.15
CA ALA A 170 -2.88 24.98 -3.63
C ALA A 170 -1.91 26.01 -3.02
N TYR A 171 -1.46 25.80 -1.77
CA TYR A 171 -0.46 26.65 -1.13
C TYR A 171 0.96 26.43 -1.64
N GLU A 172 1.37 25.19 -1.98
CA GLU A 172 2.72 24.91 -2.48
C GLU A 172 2.95 25.32 -3.94
N VAL A 173 1.90 25.35 -4.76
CA VAL A 173 1.96 25.87 -6.14
C VAL A 173 1.69 27.40 -6.15
N GLY A 174 1.44 27.99 -4.98
CA GLY A 174 0.91 29.33 -4.79
C GLY A 174 1.93 30.46 -4.64
N THR A 175 3.19 30.31 -5.08
CA THR A 175 4.13 31.46 -5.18
C THR A 175 4.06 32.18 -6.53
N VAL A 176 2.97 32.02 -7.31
CA VAL A 176 2.78 32.79 -8.57
C VAL A 176 1.39 33.44 -8.73
N TYR A 177 0.39 33.16 -7.89
CA TYR A 177 -0.85 33.95 -7.93
C TYR A 177 -1.25 34.46 -6.56
N SER A 178 -0.61 35.57 -6.21
CA SER A 178 -1.16 36.58 -5.32
C SER A 178 -2.60 36.90 -5.72
N SER A 179 -3.46 36.96 -4.70
CA SER A 179 -4.69 37.74 -4.65
C SER A 179 -5.75 37.45 -5.72
N ALA A 180 -6.65 36.50 -5.43
CA ALA A 180 -8.07 36.64 -5.79
C ALA A 180 -8.94 35.65 -5.00
N LEU A 181 -9.77 36.23 -4.12
CA LEU A 181 -11.11 35.73 -3.70
C LEU A 181 -11.09 34.51 -2.76
N PHE A 182 -11.35 34.56 -1.44
CA PHE A 182 -12.40 35.26 -0.69
C PHE A 182 -13.69 35.49 -1.49
N TRP A 183 -14.74 34.73 -1.11
CA TRP A 183 -16.12 34.70 -1.63
C TRP A 183 -16.44 33.61 -2.67
N CYS A 184 -17.21 32.60 -2.26
CA CYS A 184 -18.67 32.60 -2.50
C CYS A 184 -19.37 31.40 -1.83
N ALA A 185 -20.36 31.75 -1.00
CA ALA A 185 -21.56 31.00 -0.56
C ALA A 185 -21.42 29.60 0.05
#